data_AF-A0A9Q0VNK7-F1
#
_entry.id   AF-A0A9Q0VNK7-F1
#
_cell.length_a   1.000
_cell.length_b   1.000
_cell.length_c   1.000
_cell.angle_alpha   90.00
_cell.angle_beta   90.00
_cell.angle_gamma   90.00
#
_symmetry.space_group_name_H-M   'P 1'
#
loop_
_entity.id
_entity.type
_entity.pdbx_description
1 polymer ?
#
loop_
_entity_poly.entity_id
_entity_poly.type
_entity_poly.pdbx_seq_one_letter_code
_entity_poly.pdbx_strand_id
1 'polypeptide(L)'
;METLIKSLPDLPLFLSFFLTIYLSAHFLVFRNWCPKIRPEAASCLISIFHGTPAVFLATHALFTNPNRGFSSINTKTEASVLDFSISYFLMDLIHYLIFSPSDILFIGHHLATLFVFVTCRYLVARGAYAVLMLLILAEVTSACQNAWTLANARRIDVQFAAKVYDFLSLPFYAFYSVVRGILGPYFVYQMGVFFISGVDGGIIPKWIWVSWLCVVVTAISVSILWVTNLWVQLYKERGAKLEKKST
;
A
#
# COMPACT_ATOMS: atom_id res chain seq x y z
N MET A 1 33.96 20.87 17.30
CA MET A 1 33.63 20.84 15.87
C MET A 1 32.73 19.63 15.61
N GLU A 2 31.58 19.59 16.29
CA GLU A 2 30.69 18.41 16.30
C GLU A 2 29.25 18.84 16.65
N THR A 3 28.88 20.03 16.19
CA THR A 3 27.53 20.57 16.32
C THR A 3 27.17 21.17 14.97
N LEU A 4 25.99 20.78 14.48
CA LEU A 4 25.26 21.34 13.33
C LEU A 4 25.28 20.54 12.00
N ILE A 5 25.18 19.22 12.04
CA ILE A 5 24.37 18.55 11.01
C ILE A 5 22.95 18.57 11.55
N LYS A 6 22.17 19.62 11.22
CA LYS A 6 20.71 19.53 11.35
C LYS A 6 20.30 18.37 10.44
N SER A 7 19.82 17.26 11.02
CA SER A 7 19.25 16.17 10.24
C SER A 7 18.14 16.75 9.36
N LEU A 8 18.20 16.51 8.06
CA LEU A 8 17.12 16.85 7.14
C LEU A 8 15.81 16.25 7.68
N PRO A 9 14.68 16.99 7.62
CA PRO A 9 13.40 16.40 7.96
C PRO A 9 13.14 15.17 7.09
N ASP A 10 12.66 14.09 7.71
CA ASP A 10 12.45 12.78 7.07
C ASP A 10 11.60 12.88 5.79
N LEU A 11 10.51 13.66 5.84
CA LEU A 11 9.56 13.75 4.74
C LEU A 11 10.18 14.26 3.40
N PRO A 12 10.80 15.46 3.32
CA PRO A 12 11.52 15.91 2.11
C PRO A 12 12.60 14.94 1.61
N LEU A 13 13.32 14.30 2.55
CA LEU A 13 14.36 13.33 2.21
C LEU A 13 13.75 12.10 1.52
N PHE A 14 12.73 11.49 2.13
CA PHE A 14 12.03 10.34 1.54
C PHE A 14 11.31 10.71 0.24
N LEU A 15 10.76 11.91 0.12
CA LEU A 15 10.12 12.36 -1.11
C LEU A 15 11.14 12.45 -2.26
N SER A 16 12.32 13.00 -1.97
CA SER A 16 13.43 13.06 -2.94
C SER A 16 13.94 11.68 -3.32
N PHE A 17 13.97 10.74 -2.35
CA PHE A 17 14.27 9.33 -2.60
C PHE A 17 13.27 8.68 -3.58
N PHE A 18 11.96 8.80 -3.34
CA PHE A 18 10.94 8.24 -4.23
C PHE A 18 10.92 8.92 -5.60
N LEU A 19 11.13 10.23 -5.66
CA LEU A 19 11.28 10.95 -6.93
C LEU A 19 12.47 10.42 -7.73
N THR A 20 13.62 10.21 -7.08
CA THR A 20 14.82 9.68 -7.73
C THR A 20 14.58 8.28 -8.29
N ILE A 21 13.91 7.40 -7.53
CA ILE A 21 13.54 6.07 -8.00
C ILE A 21 12.56 6.18 -9.17
N TYR A 22 11.53 7.01 -9.08
CA TYR A 22 10.55 7.19 -10.15
C TYR A 22 11.21 7.64 -11.47
N LEU A 23 12.07 8.66 -11.41
CA LEU A 23 12.80 9.17 -12.57
C LEU A 23 13.75 8.10 -13.13
N SER A 24 14.47 7.38 -12.27
CA SER A 24 15.35 6.28 -12.69
C SER A 24 14.56 5.15 -13.35
N ALA A 25 13.41 4.80 -12.78
CA ALA A 25 12.51 3.79 -13.32
C ALA A 25 12.04 4.20 -14.72
N HIS A 26 11.57 5.43 -14.87
CA HIS A 26 11.01 5.95 -16.10
C HIS A 26 12.07 6.12 -17.20
N PHE A 27 13.21 6.76 -16.89
CA PHE A 27 14.21 7.15 -17.89
C PHE A 27 15.32 6.13 -18.12
N LEU A 28 15.57 5.22 -17.16
CA LEU A 28 16.67 4.26 -17.25
C LEU A 28 16.17 2.81 -17.33
N VAL A 29 15.38 2.37 -16.34
CA VAL A 29 14.96 0.95 -16.22
C VAL A 29 13.96 0.57 -17.32
N PHE A 30 12.89 1.35 -17.48
CA PHE A 30 11.81 1.09 -18.43
C PHE A 30 11.91 1.94 -19.71
N ARG A 31 13.11 2.47 -20.01
CA ARG A 31 13.35 3.36 -21.16
C ARG A 31 12.94 2.76 -22.51
N ASN A 32 13.04 1.43 -22.63
CA ASN A 32 12.70 0.68 -23.83
C ASN A 32 11.25 0.16 -23.85
N TRP A 33 10.46 0.43 -22.81
CA TRP A 33 9.04 0.06 -22.77
C TRP A 33 8.21 1.08 -23.54
N CYS A 34 7.04 0.65 -24.02
CA CYS A 34 6.10 1.53 -24.72
C CYS A 34 5.79 2.76 -23.84
N PRO A 35 5.84 3.99 -24.39
CA PRO A 35 5.58 5.22 -23.62
C PRO A 35 4.25 5.23 -22.87
N LYS A 36 3.24 4.47 -23.34
CA LYS A 36 1.92 4.36 -22.70
C LYS A 36 1.94 3.57 -21.39
N ILE A 37 2.75 2.51 -21.29
CA ILE A 37 2.82 1.63 -20.09
C ILE A 37 3.99 1.97 -19.16
N ARG A 38 4.94 2.77 -19.65
CA ARG A 38 6.16 3.13 -18.92
C ARG A 38 5.89 3.90 -17.62
N PRO A 39 4.97 4.88 -17.57
CA PRO A 39 4.63 5.54 -16.30
C PRO A 39 4.11 4.54 -15.26
N GLU A 40 3.19 3.65 -15.64
CA GLU A 40 2.64 2.63 -14.74
C GLU A 40 3.74 1.69 -14.24
N ALA A 41 4.66 1.26 -15.12
CA ALA A 41 5.80 0.45 -14.71
C ALA A 41 6.71 1.18 -13.69
N ALA A 42 6.92 2.49 -13.86
CA ALA A 42 7.66 3.31 -12.91
C ALA A 42 6.96 3.44 -11.56
N SER A 43 5.63 3.61 -11.56
CA SER A 43 4.77 3.57 -10.36
C SER A 43 4.89 2.22 -9.63
N CYS A 44 4.80 1.10 -10.35
CA CYS A 44 5.01 -0.23 -9.76
C CYS A 44 6.39 -0.38 -9.10
N LEU A 45 7.44 0.20 -9.70
CA LEU A 45 8.78 0.12 -9.12
C LEU A 45 8.89 0.93 -7.82
N ILE A 46 8.38 2.17 -7.78
CA ILE A 46 8.38 2.93 -6.51
C ILE A 46 7.53 2.24 -5.44
N SER A 47 6.44 1.59 -5.83
CA SER A 47 5.59 0.79 -4.94
C SER A 47 6.35 -0.41 -4.36
N ILE A 48 7.18 -1.11 -5.14
CA ILE A 48 8.06 -2.17 -4.63
C ILE A 48 9.07 -1.63 -3.62
N PHE A 49 9.69 -0.48 -3.93
CA PHE A 49 10.66 0.19 -3.07
C PHE A 49 10.03 0.86 -1.83
N HIS A 50 8.70 1.01 -1.80
CA HIS A 50 7.96 1.39 -0.61
C HIS A 50 7.49 0.18 0.18
N GLY A 51 6.66 -0.67 -0.43
CA GLY A 51 5.92 -1.72 0.27
C GLY A 51 6.84 -2.71 0.97
N THR A 52 7.94 -3.13 0.31
CA THR A 52 8.88 -4.08 0.91
C THR A 52 9.56 -3.47 2.14
N PRO A 53 10.24 -2.30 2.07
CA PRO A 53 10.78 -1.67 3.26
C PRO A 53 9.72 -1.29 4.30
N ALA A 54 8.53 -0.83 3.88
CA ALA A 54 7.46 -0.41 4.79
C ALA A 54 7.04 -1.55 5.72
N VAL A 55 6.90 -2.77 5.21
CA VAL A 55 6.60 -3.95 6.04
C VAL A 55 7.68 -4.15 7.09
N PHE A 56 8.96 -4.17 6.72
CA PHE A 56 10.05 -4.41 7.66
C PHE A 56 10.21 -3.27 8.68
N LEU A 57 10.16 -2.02 8.23
CA LEU A 57 10.33 -0.85 9.08
C LEU A 57 9.15 -0.69 10.05
N ALA A 58 7.91 -0.87 9.58
CA ALA A 58 6.72 -0.85 10.44
C ALA A 58 6.76 -2.00 11.45
N THR A 59 7.07 -3.22 11.00
CA THR A 59 7.21 -4.39 11.88
C THR A 59 8.23 -4.12 12.96
N HIS A 60 9.43 -3.68 12.58
CA HIS A 60 10.48 -3.31 13.53
C HIS A 60 10.01 -2.26 14.52
N ALA A 61 9.43 -1.14 14.05
CA ALA A 61 8.93 -0.07 14.91
C ALA A 61 7.95 -0.58 15.97
N LEU A 62 7.01 -1.44 15.57
CA LEU A 62 5.98 -2.00 16.45
C LEU A 62 6.49 -3.08 17.40
N PHE A 63 7.52 -3.85 17.02
CA PHE A 63 8.12 -4.86 17.89
C PHE A 63 9.08 -4.25 18.92
N THR A 64 9.74 -3.14 18.58
CA THR A 64 10.63 -2.43 19.51
C THR A 64 9.91 -1.51 20.48
N ASN A 65 8.60 -1.26 20.29
CA ASN A 65 7.80 -0.41 21.16
C ASN A 65 7.10 -1.24 22.27
N PRO A 66 7.56 -1.20 23.54
CA PRO A 66 6.94 -1.95 24.62
C PRO A 66 5.55 -1.41 25.03
N ASN A 67 5.25 -0.15 24.70
CA ASN A 67 4.01 0.54 25.09
C ASN A 67 3.05 0.71 23.89
N ARG A 68 3.12 -0.21 22.92
CA ARG A 68 2.26 -0.17 21.73
C ARG A 68 0.78 -0.31 22.10
N GLY A 69 -0.06 0.46 21.43
CA GLY A 69 -1.50 0.48 21.69
C GLY A 69 -2.22 1.40 20.71
N PHE A 70 -3.53 1.19 20.55
CA PHE A 70 -4.36 1.90 19.56
C PHE A 70 -4.43 3.43 19.77
N SER A 71 -4.16 3.93 20.98
CA SER A 71 -4.12 5.37 21.31
C SER A 71 -2.76 5.85 21.84
N SER A 72 -1.74 5.00 21.79
CA SER A 72 -0.38 5.32 22.26
C SER A 72 0.22 6.49 21.48
N ILE A 73 1.13 7.22 22.13
CA ILE A 73 1.94 8.27 21.49
C ILE A 73 2.82 7.63 20.43
N ASN A 74 2.89 8.25 19.25
CA ASN A 74 3.76 7.80 18.18
C ASN A 74 5.22 7.98 18.62
N THR A 75 5.98 6.89 18.57
CA THR A 75 7.44 6.94 18.76
C THR A 75 8.10 7.63 17.57
N LYS A 76 9.37 8.04 17.73
CA LYS A 76 10.15 8.62 16.62
C LYS A 76 10.27 7.66 15.44
N THR A 77 10.45 6.37 15.72
CA THR A 77 10.55 5.34 14.67
C THR A 77 9.22 5.18 13.95
N GLU A 78 8.10 5.08 14.66
CA GLU A 78 6.76 5.02 14.04
C GLU A 78 6.46 6.27 13.21
N ALA A 79 6.82 7.45 13.71
CA ALA A 79 6.70 8.72 13.00
C ALA A 79 7.52 8.75 11.70
N SER A 80 8.74 8.21 11.72
CA SER A 80 9.60 8.10 10.54
C SER A 80 9.01 7.14 9.49
N VAL A 81 8.43 6.01 9.91
CA VAL A 81 7.73 5.08 9.00
C VAL A 81 6.50 5.71 8.36
N LEU A 82 5.76 6.52 9.12
CA LEU A 82 4.65 7.32 8.59
C LEU A 82 5.17 8.33 7.56
N ASP A 83 6.26 9.05 7.84
CA ASP A 83 6.85 10.01 6.90
C ASP A 83 7.35 9.32 5.62
N PHE A 84 7.98 8.14 5.74
CA PHE A 84 8.37 7.30 4.61
C PHE A 84 7.16 6.95 3.73
N SER A 85 6.06 6.52 4.35
CA SER A 85 4.87 6.12 3.61
C SER A 85 4.11 7.32 3.03
N ILE A 86 4.02 8.43 3.74
CA ILE A 86 3.43 9.69 3.21
C ILE A 86 4.19 10.14 1.97
N SER A 87 5.52 10.09 1.98
CA SER A 87 6.33 10.47 0.83
C SER A 87 6.09 9.58 -0.40
N TYR A 88 5.95 8.26 -0.20
CA TYR A 88 5.56 7.36 -1.29
C TYR A 88 4.19 7.69 -1.85
N PHE A 89 3.16 7.72 -1.00
CA PHE A 89 1.78 7.94 -1.45
C PHE A 89 1.61 9.31 -2.10
N LEU A 90 2.37 10.33 -1.68
CA LEU A 90 2.38 11.64 -2.32
C LEU A 90 3.02 11.58 -3.72
N MET A 91 4.17 10.92 -3.86
CA MET A 91 4.85 10.77 -5.15
C MET A 91 3.97 9.97 -6.14
N ASP A 92 3.37 8.88 -5.68
CA ASP A 92 2.53 8.03 -6.52
C ASP A 92 1.20 8.71 -6.87
N LEU A 93 0.62 9.50 -5.96
CA LEU A 93 -0.53 10.36 -6.27
C LEU A 93 -0.21 11.37 -7.38
N ILE A 94 0.96 12.02 -7.33
CA ILE A 94 1.40 12.93 -8.40
C ILE A 94 1.53 12.17 -9.73
N HIS A 95 2.05 10.94 -9.71
CA HIS A 95 2.07 10.08 -10.88
C HIS A 95 0.66 9.87 -11.46
N TYR A 96 -0.31 9.45 -10.64
CA TYR A 96 -1.68 9.21 -11.11
C TYR A 96 -2.33 10.48 -11.67
N LEU A 97 -2.17 11.62 -11.00
CA LEU A 97 -2.74 12.90 -11.46
C LEU A 97 -2.18 13.34 -12.82
N ILE A 98 -0.92 13.04 -13.12
CA ILE A 98 -0.26 13.44 -14.37
C ILE A 98 -0.51 12.43 -15.49
N PHE A 99 -0.33 11.13 -15.21
CA PHE A 99 -0.26 10.09 -16.24
C PHE A 99 -1.52 9.24 -16.36
N SER A 100 -2.34 9.16 -15.30
CA SER A 100 -3.52 8.30 -15.23
C SER A 100 -4.71 9.00 -14.55
N PRO A 101 -5.12 10.22 -14.97
CA PRO A 101 -6.12 11.02 -14.26
C PRO A 101 -7.54 10.39 -14.28
N SER A 102 -7.78 9.45 -15.20
CA SER A 102 -9.02 8.68 -15.26
C SER A 102 -9.09 7.56 -14.21
N ASP A 103 -7.99 7.25 -13.53
CA ASP A 103 -7.95 6.20 -12.51
C ASP A 103 -8.39 6.72 -11.14
N ILE A 104 -9.67 7.08 -11.06
CA ILE A 104 -10.28 7.72 -9.89
C ILE A 104 -10.21 6.83 -8.65
N LEU A 105 -10.23 5.50 -8.82
CA LEU A 105 -10.18 4.56 -7.69
C LEU A 105 -8.80 4.61 -7.02
N PHE A 106 -7.72 4.55 -7.81
CA PHE A 106 -6.37 4.65 -7.25
C PHE A 106 -6.08 6.05 -6.70
N ILE A 107 -6.51 7.12 -7.38
CA ILE A 107 -6.39 8.50 -6.87
C ILE A 107 -7.10 8.64 -5.52
N GLY A 108 -8.35 8.18 -5.44
CA GLY A 108 -9.16 8.21 -4.22
C GLY A 108 -8.53 7.38 -3.10
N HIS A 109 -8.01 6.19 -3.41
CA HIS A 109 -7.27 5.36 -2.47
C HIS A 109 -6.05 6.08 -1.90
N HIS A 110 -5.22 6.71 -2.75
CA HIS A 110 -4.03 7.42 -2.30
C HIS A 110 -4.38 8.62 -1.42
N LEU A 111 -5.38 9.41 -1.80
CA LEU A 111 -5.87 10.53 -1.00
C LEU A 111 -6.39 10.07 0.38
N ALA A 112 -7.17 8.99 0.41
CA ALA A 112 -7.71 8.44 1.64
C ALA A 112 -6.61 7.90 2.58
N THR A 113 -5.62 7.18 2.02
CA THR A 113 -4.47 6.69 2.78
C THR A 113 -3.61 7.85 3.31
N LEU A 114 -3.34 8.87 2.48
CA LEU A 114 -2.65 10.10 2.90
C LEU A 114 -3.40 10.81 4.02
N PHE A 115 -4.72 10.91 3.93
CA PHE A 115 -5.54 11.49 5.00
C PHE A 115 -5.31 10.77 6.33
N VAL A 116 -5.37 9.42 6.35
CA VAL A 116 -5.14 8.63 7.57
C VAL A 116 -3.70 8.82 8.08
N PHE A 117 -2.70 8.76 7.21
CA PHE A 117 -1.30 8.90 7.63
C PHE A 117 -0.97 10.30 8.14
N VAL A 118 -1.38 11.35 7.43
CA VAL A 118 -1.11 12.74 7.80
C VAL A 118 -1.82 13.10 9.10
N THR A 119 -3.07 12.70 9.28
CA THR A 119 -3.79 12.96 10.53
C THR A 119 -3.17 12.19 11.70
N CYS A 120 -2.77 10.93 11.52
CA CYS A 120 -2.06 10.16 12.54
C CYS A 120 -0.70 10.79 12.89
N ARG A 121 0.07 11.22 11.88
CA ARG A 121 1.45 11.71 12.03
C ARG A 121 1.55 13.13 12.56
N TYR A 122 0.72 14.03 12.05
CA TYR A 122 0.87 15.47 12.24
C TYR A 122 -0.27 16.10 13.04
N LEU A 123 -1.48 15.54 13.00
CA LEU A 123 -2.62 16.12 13.71
C LEU A 123 -2.75 15.60 15.14
N VAL A 124 -2.73 14.28 15.33
CA VAL A 124 -2.89 13.67 16.67
C VAL A 124 -1.59 13.14 17.27
N ALA A 125 -0.58 12.85 16.45
CA ALA A 125 0.69 12.24 16.86
C ALA A 125 0.50 10.98 17.74
N ARG A 126 -0.58 10.24 17.50
CA ARG A 126 -1.04 9.07 18.26
C ARG A 126 -1.68 8.04 17.33
N GLY A 127 -1.72 6.80 17.79
CA GLY A 127 -2.42 5.71 17.11
C GLY A 127 -1.63 5.09 15.94
N ALA A 128 -0.33 5.34 15.83
CA ALA A 128 0.51 4.72 14.82
C ALA A 128 0.47 3.19 14.88
N TYR A 129 0.26 2.57 16.05
CA TYR A 129 0.07 1.11 16.14
C TYR A 129 -1.01 0.60 15.17
N ALA A 130 -2.18 1.24 15.16
CA ALA A 130 -3.29 0.83 14.31
C ALA A 130 -2.94 1.02 12.83
N VAL A 131 -2.42 2.20 12.51
CA VAL A 131 -2.11 2.61 11.14
C VAL A 131 -0.97 1.78 10.54
N LEU A 132 0.08 1.49 11.31
CA LEU A 132 1.23 0.71 10.87
C LEU A 132 0.90 -0.79 10.77
N MET A 133 0.04 -1.33 11.63
CA MET A 133 -0.47 -2.70 11.46
C MET A 133 -1.27 -2.84 10.16
N LEU A 134 -2.14 -1.86 9.87
CA LEU A 134 -2.87 -1.81 8.60
C LEU A 134 -1.93 -1.64 7.40
N LEU A 135 -0.87 -0.84 7.52
CA LEU A 135 0.20 -0.72 6.52
C LEU A 135 0.91 -2.06 6.29
N ILE A 136 1.26 -2.80 7.33
CA ILE A 136 1.89 -4.13 7.20
C ILE A 136 0.96 -5.09 6.46
N LEU A 137 -0.29 -5.19 6.89
CA LEU A 137 -1.31 -6.02 6.22
C LEU A 137 -1.52 -5.54 4.78
N ALA A 138 -1.37 -4.24 4.53
CA ALA A 138 -1.51 -3.72 3.20
C ALA A 138 -0.35 -4.09 2.27
N GLU A 139 0.87 -3.92 2.75
CA GLU A 139 2.07 -3.96 1.93
C GLU A 139 2.70 -5.34 1.86
N VAL A 140 2.35 -6.28 2.74
CA VAL A 140 2.91 -7.65 2.69
C VAL A 140 2.59 -8.35 1.36
N THR A 141 1.49 -7.98 0.69
CA THR A 141 1.13 -8.48 -0.64
C THR A 141 1.70 -7.65 -1.79
N SER A 142 2.26 -6.46 -1.52
CA SER A 142 2.58 -5.41 -2.50
C SER A 142 3.68 -5.82 -3.48
N ALA A 143 4.76 -6.45 -3.03
CA ALA A 143 5.82 -6.93 -3.92
C ALA A 143 5.28 -7.95 -4.94
N CYS A 144 4.45 -8.89 -4.48
CA CYS A 144 3.81 -9.88 -5.33
C CYS A 144 2.81 -9.23 -6.30
N GLN A 145 1.98 -8.32 -5.80
CA GLN A 145 1.01 -7.56 -6.60
C GLN A 145 1.70 -6.78 -7.72
N ASN A 146 2.74 -6.01 -7.41
CA ASN A 146 3.45 -5.20 -8.40
C ASN A 146 4.23 -6.05 -9.42
N ALA A 147 4.84 -7.16 -8.99
CA ALA A 147 5.44 -8.12 -9.91
C ALA A 147 4.40 -8.73 -10.87
N TRP A 148 3.22 -9.08 -10.34
CA TRP A 148 2.09 -9.57 -11.13
C TRP A 148 1.58 -8.51 -12.12
N THR A 149 1.44 -7.24 -11.70
CA THR A 149 1.04 -6.12 -12.57
C THR A 149 2.05 -5.88 -13.69
N LEU A 150 3.35 -5.82 -13.38
CA LEU A 150 4.41 -5.67 -14.38
C LEU A 150 4.44 -6.83 -15.38
N ALA A 151 4.25 -8.05 -14.90
CA ALA A 151 4.15 -9.23 -15.76
C ALA A 151 2.92 -9.14 -16.67
N ASN A 152 1.77 -8.73 -16.14
CA ASN A 152 0.54 -8.52 -16.91
C ASN A 152 0.73 -7.49 -18.04
N ALA A 153 1.43 -6.38 -17.75
CA ALA A 153 1.66 -5.31 -18.71
C ALA A 153 2.46 -5.77 -19.96
N ARG A 154 3.24 -6.86 -19.84
CA ARG A 154 4.09 -7.40 -20.91
C ARG A 154 3.74 -8.84 -21.32
N ARG A 155 2.65 -9.41 -20.81
CA ARG A 155 2.34 -10.84 -21.01
C ARG A 155 2.04 -11.20 -22.46
N ILE A 156 1.62 -10.24 -23.28
CA ILE A 156 1.25 -10.46 -24.69
C ILE A 156 2.49 -10.55 -25.57
N ASP A 157 3.51 -9.75 -25.25
CA ASP A 157 4.68 -9.53 -26.08
C ASP A 157 5.96 -10.17 -25.53
N VAL A 158 5.98 -10.59 -24.27
CA VAL A 158 7.13 -11.26 -23.64
C VAL A 158 6.70 -12.60 -23.03
N GLN A 159 7.17 -13.71 -23.59
CA GLN A 159 6.84 -15.06 -23.12
C GLN A 159 7.21 -15.30 -21.64
N PHE A 160 8.35 -14.76 -21.20
CA PHE A 160 8.76 -14.85 -19.80
C PHE A 160 7.76 -14.13 -18.87
N ALA A 161 7.27 -12.95 -19.26
CA ALA A 161 6.27 -12.21 -18.50
C ALA A 161 4.93 -12.98 -18.42
N ALA A 162 4.52 -13.65 -19.50
CA ALA A 162 3.36 -14.54 -19.47
C ALA A 162 3.51 -15.67 -18.45
N LYS A 163 4.66 -16.35 -18.42
CA LYS A 163 4.95 -17.40 -17.44
C LYS A 163 4.93 -16.88 -16.00
N VAL A 164 5.52 -15.71 -15.75
CA VAL A 164 5.51 -15.07 -14.42
C VAL A 164 4.09 -14.71 -14.01
N TYR A 165 3.29 -14.12 -14.91
CA TYR A 165 1.89 -13.78 -14.65
C TYR A 165 1.07 -15.02 -14.28
N ASP A 166 1.16 -16.09 -15.08
CA ASP A 166 0.42 -17.33 -14.84
C ASP A 166 0.84 -18.01 -13.53
N PHE A 167 2.15 -18.02 -13.24
CA PHE A 167 2.71 -18.57 -12.01
C PHE A 167 2.27 -17.79 -10.77
N LEU A 168 2.28 -16.45 -10.82
CA LEU A 168 1.95 -15.59 -9.69
C LEU A 168 0.45 -15.46 -9.44
N SER A 169 -0.40 -15.56 -10.46
CA SER A 169 -1.84 -15.23 -10.34
C SER A 169 -2.54 -15.99 -9.22
N LEU A 170 -2.42 -17.32 -9.19
CA LEU A 170 -3.12 -18.12 -8.17
C LEU A 170 -2.55 -17.91 -6.75
N PRO A 171 -1.22 -17.99 -6.51
CA PRO A 171 -0.64 -17.68 -5.20
C PRO A 171 -0.97 -16.26 -4.73
N PHE A 172 -0.90 -15.27 -5.62
CA PHE A 172 -1.22 -13.88 -5.34
C PHE A 172 -2.67 -13.73 -4.88
N TYR A 173 -3.64 -14.27 -5.63
CA TYR A 173 -5.06 -14.12 -5.28
C TYR A 173 -5.36 -14.77 -3.93
N ALA A 174 -4.84 -15.98 -3.68
CA ALA A 174 -5.03 -16.65 -2.40
C ALA A 174 -4.42 -15.85 -1.24
N PHE A 175 -3.17 -15.41 -1.37
CA PHE A 175 -2.49 -14.64 -0.34
C PHE A 175 -3.18 -13.30 -0.09
N TYR A 176 -3.55 -12.59 -1.14
CA TYR A 176 -4.28 -11.33 -1.07
C TYR A 176 -5.64 -11.50 -0.40
N SER A 177 -6.40 -12.54 -0.77
CA SER A 177 -7.70 -12.85 -0.14
C SER A 177 -7.57 -13.13 1.36
N VAL A 178 -6.54 -13.85 1.81
CA VAL A 178 -6.32 -14.10 3.25
C VAL A 178 -5.99 -12.80 3.98
N VAL A 179 -5.00 -12.06 3.49
CA VAL A 179 -4.51 -10.88 4.20
C VAL A 179 -5.56 -9.76 4.19
N ARG A 180 -6.14 -9.44 3.03
CA ARG A 180 -7.08 -8.33 2.87
C ARG A 180 -8.53 -8.71 3.20
N GLY A 181 -8.91 -9.96 2.98
CA GLY A 181 -10.28 -10.44 3.18
C GLY A 181 -10.53 -11.08 4.55
N ILE A 182 -9.50 -11.43 5.31
CA ILE A 182 -9.64 -12.02 6.65
C ILE A 182 -8.88 -11.23 7.69
N LEU A 183 -7.55 -11.10 7.57
CA LEU A 183 -6.72 -10.47 8.59
C LEU A 183 -7.01 -8.98 8.74
N GLY A 184 -7.18 -8.26 7.62
CA GLY A 184 -7.59 -6.86 7.59
C GLY A 184 -8.90 -6.61 8.34
N PRO A 185 -10.04 -7.23 7.94
CA PRO A 185 -11.31 -7.10 8.63
C PRO A 185 -11.24 -7.44 10.12
N TYR A 186 -10.53 -8.51 10.47
CA TYR A 186 -10.34 -8.89 11.87
C TYR A 186 -9.63 -7.79 12.66
N PHE A 187 -8.55 -7.21 12.11
CA PHE A 187 -7.83 -6.12 12.78
C PHE A 187 -8.68 -4.85 12.90
N VAL A 188 -9.45 -4.51 11.87
CA VAL A 188 -10.37 -3.35 11.91
C VAL A 188 -11.47 -3.53 12.95
N TYR A 189 -11.98 -4.74 13.11
CA TYR A 189 -12.90 -5.07 14.19
C TYR A 189 -12.27 -4.80 15.56
N GLN A 190 -11.05 -5.25 15.81
CA GLN A 190 -10.33 -4.98 17.07
C GLN A 190 -10.13 -3.48 17.30
N MET A 191 -9.73 -2.74 16.25
CA MET A 191 -9.59 -1.29 16.29
C MET A 191 -10.94 -0.61 16.65
N GLY A 192 -12.03 -1.05 16.04
CA GLY A 192 -13.38 -0.52 16.31
C GLY A 192 -13.84 -0.78 17.75
N VAL A 193 -13.67 -2.01 18.24
CA VAL A 193 -14.00 -2.37 19.64
C VAL A 193 -13.23 -1.49 20.62
N PHE A 194 -11.93 -1.28 20.38
CA PHE A 194 -11.11 -0.42 21.23
C PHE A 194 -11.66 1.02 21.29
N PHE A 195 -11.88 1.66 20.15
CA PHE A 195 -12.33 3.06 20.13
C PHE A 195 -13.76 3.24 20.65
N ILE A 196 -14.66 2.29 20.37
CA ILE A 196 -16.05 2.34 20.83
C ILE A 196 -16.14 2.11 22.34
N SER A 197 -15.25 1.32 22.93
CA SER A 197 -15.24 1.06 24.38
C SER A 197 -14.96 2.29 25.23
N GLY A 198 -14.38 3.35 24.66
CA GLY A 198 -13.99 4.57 25.39
C GLY A 198 -12.80 4.38 26.34
N VAL A 199 -12.13 3.23 26.30
CA VAL A 199 -10.93 2.93 27.12
C VAL A 199 -9.79 3.93 26.88
N ASP A 200 -9.76 4.57 25.70
CA ASP A 200 -8.78 5.60 25.38
C ASP A 200 -9.05 6.96 26.04
N GLY A 201 -10.16 7.10 26.76
CA GLY A 201 -10.54 8.35 27.45
C GLY A 201 -10.77 9.53 26.50
N GLY A 202 -11.02 9.29 25.20
CA GLY A 202 -11.20 10.33 24.19
C GLY A 202 -9.91 11.07 23.82
N ILE A 203 -8.74 10.49 24.09
CA ILE A 203 -7.43 11.06 23.74
C ILE A 203 -7.31 11.26 22.22
N ILE A 204 -7.83 10.34 21.41
CA ILE A 204 -7.99 10.55 19.97
C ILE A 204 -9.40 11.11 19.73
N PRO A 205 -9.55 12.33 19.17
CA PRO A 205 -10.84 12.92 18.90
C PRO A 205 -11.76 11.99 18.12
N LYS A 206 -13.04 11.91 18.54
CA LYS A 206 -14.02 10.97 17.97
C LYS A 206 -14.12 11.03 16.46
N TRP A 207 -14.17 12.23 15.90
CA TRP A 207 -14.28 12.42 14.46
C TRP A 207 -13.08 11.83 13.69
N ILE A 208 -11.89 11.81 14.30
CA ILE A 208 -10.66 11.29 13.68
C ILE A 208 -10.74 9.77 13.57
N TRP A 209 -10.91 9.06 14.69
CA TRP A 209 -10.93 7.59 14.63
C TRP A 209 -12.14 7.07 13.86
N VAL A 210 -13.30 7.76 13.93
CA VAL A 210 -14.46 7.42 13.09
C VAL A 210 -14.12 7.56 11.62
N SER A 211 -13.48 8.67 11.22
CA SER A 211 -13.06 8.87 9.83
C SER A 211 -12.05 7.81 9.36
N TRP A 212 -11.11 7.41 10.22
CA TRP A 212 -10.15 6.34 9.92
C TRP A 212 -10.86 5.01 9.71
N LEU A 213 -11.78 4.61 10.59
CA LEU A 213 -12.55 3.39 10.43
C LEU A 213 -13.35 3.39 9.12
N CYS A 214 -14.03 4.49 8.80
CA CYS A 214 -14.78 4.62 7.56
C CYS A 214 -13.90 4.43 6.31
N VAL A 215 -12.73 5.10 6.29
CA VAL A 215 -11.76 4.98 5.19
C VAL A 215 -11.29 3.53 5.06
N VAL A 216 -10.87 2.91 6.16
CA VAL A 216 -10.28 1.56 6.13
C VAL A 216 -11.32 0.50 5.77
N VAL A 217 -12.54 0.57 6.31
CA VAL A 217 -13.64 -0.35 5.95
C VAL A 217 -13.96 -0.23 4.46
N THR A 218 -14.01 1.00 3.93
CA THR A 218 -14.26 1.23 2.50
C THR A 218 -13.12 0.64 1.65
N ALA A 219 -11.87 0.89 2.01
CA ALA A 219 -10.70 0.38 1.29
C ALA A 219 -10.67 -1.16 1.27
N ILE A 220 -10.96 -1.81 2.40
CA ILE A 220 -11.05 -3.27 2.49
C ILE A 220 -12.20 -3.80 1.64
N SER A 221 -13.36 -3.16 1.67
CA SER A 221 -14.53 -3.61 0.88
C SER A 221 -14.25 -3.55 -0.62
N VAL A 222 -13.63 -2.46 -1.10
CA VAL A 222 -13.22 -2.31 -2.49
C VAL A 222 -12.13 -3.33 -2.86
N SER A 223 -11.17 -3.59 -1.96
CA SER A 223 -10.12 -4.60 -2.13
C SER A 223 -10.70 -6.02 -2.28
N ILE A 224 -11.69 -6.39 -1.45
CA ILE A 224 -12.39 -7.66 -1.54
C ILE A 224 -13.16 -7.79 -2.86
N LEU A 225 -13.87 -6.73 -3.27
CA LEU A 225 -14.58 -6.71 -4.55
C LEU A 225 -13.62 -6.91 -5.72
N TRP A 226 -12.48 -6.20 -5.70
CA TRP A 226 -11.45 -6.29 -6.74
C TRP A 226 -10.87 -7.70 -6.86
N VAL A 227 -10.43 -8.32 -5.75
CA VAL A 227 -9.87 -9.68 -5.82
C VAL A 227 -10.93 -10.73 -6.18
N THR A 228 -12.19 -10.53 -5.78
CA THR A 228 -13.30 -11.41 -6.19
C THR A 228 -13.49 -11.37 -7.71
N ASN A 229 -13.41 -10.20 -8.33
CA ASN A 229 -13.47 -10.07 -9.79
C ASN A 229 -12.30 -10.80 -10.48
N LEU A 230 -11.09 -10.75 -9.92
CA LEU A 230 -9.94 -11.50 -10.44
C LEU A 230 -10.15 -13.01 -10.35
N TRP A 231 -10.68 -13.51 -9.23
CA TRP A 231 -11.05 -14.92 -9.10
C TRP A 231 -12.06 -15.33 -10.18
N VAL A 232 -13.12 -14.53 -10.36
CA VAL A 232 -14.15 -14.81 -11.39
C VAL A 232 -13.54 -14.85 -12.80
N GLN A 233 -12.65 -13.92 -13.13
CA GLN A 233 -11.95 -13.90 -14.42
C GLN A 233 -11.09 -15.16 -14.60
N LEU A 234 -10.30 -15.55 -13.60
CA LEU A 234 -9.46 -16.74 -13.64
C LEU A 234 -10.28 -18.02 -13.82
N TYR A 235 -11.41 -18.15 -13.13
CA TYR A 235 -12.31 -19.29 -13.28
C TYR A 235 -12.92 -19.36 -14.70
N LYS A 236 -13.36 -18.23 -15.25
CA LYS A 236 -13.88 -18.15 -16.63
C LYS A 236 -12.82 -18.56 -17.66
N GLU A 237 -11.59 -18.05 -17.53
CA GLU A 237 -10.50 -18.38 -18.45
C GLU A 237 -10.11 -19.86 -18.37
N ARG A 238 -10.07 -20.44 -17.16
CA ARG A 238 -9.78 -21.87 -16.98
C ARG A 238 -10.91 -22.76 -17.52
N GLY A 239 -12.16 -22.38 -17.29
CA GLY A 239 -13.33 -23.08 -17.84
C GLY A 239 -13.30 -23.14 -19.36
N ALA A 240 -13.12 -21.99 -20.02
CA ALA A 240 -13.04 -21.91 -21.48
C ALA A 240 -11.87 -22.71 -22.07
N LYS A 241 -10.73 -22.78 -21.36
CA LYS A 241 -9.58 -23.62 -21.78
C LYS A 241 -9.87 -25.12 -21.66
N LEU A 242 -10.68 -25.54 -20.69
CA LEU A 242 -11.10 -26.93 -20.53
C LEU A 242 -12.09 -27.34 -21.63
N GLU A 243 -13.09 -26.51 -21.91
CA GLU A 243 -14.07 -26.74 -22.99
C GLU A 243 -13.38 -26.91 -24.36
N LYS A 244 -12.42 -26.05 -24.68
CA LYS A 244 -11.61 -26.14 -25.91
C LYS A 244 -10.70 -27.37 -25.99
N LYS A 245 -10.39 -28.03 -24.87
CA LYS A 245 -9.62 -29.28 -24.85
C LYS A 245 -10.51 -30.52 -24.94
N SER A 246 -11.80 -30.37 -24.64
CA SER A 246 -12.81 -31.45 -24.74
C SER A 246 -13.56 -31.48 -26.08
N THR A 247 -13.35 -30.49 -26.96
CA THR A 247 -13.81 -30.46 -28.36
C THR A 247 -12.65 -30.75 -29.29
#